data_AF-A0A937VEQ1-F1
#
_entry.id   AF-A0A937VEQ1-F1
#
_cell.length_a   1.000
_cell.length_b   1.000
_cell.length_c   1.000
_cell.angle_alpha   90.00
_cell.angle_beta   90.00
_cell.angle_gamma   90.00
#
_symmetry.space_group_name_H-M   'P 1'
#
loop_
_entity.id
_entity.type
_entity.pdbx_description
1 polymer ?
#
loop_
_entity_poly.entity_id
_entity_poly.type
_entity_poly.pdbx_seq_one_letter_code
_entity_poly.pdbx_strand_id
1 'polypeptide(L)'
;MLQAHWSGYEIDSSEAAYEVKVPEPEKLGTLVRALLGSGYFVRSYYLLSEVPLSRLQGYVHQHEPADSPLRQQIDEVVAKFNPDRSITIGVRVIEPILNYVGANRQALLQAQVFRFEPTAEEREMYADTDTEFEPGQRVDETDFYSESEIPWDGVAFCLGCQLVGLNRLLPEEQAKARAAVRKTDVMIQEEEGRPRRGGRGMNEMDMFFSSVFGPSDPWESYNHPQPVSLRVRLHPNATLSIHGRWMDDGQFAYGYYEYVLSLAARKAAAKISFDMIY
;
A
#
# COMPACT_ATOMS: atom_id res chain seq x y z
N MET A 1 32.54 19.47 26.83
CA MET A 1 31.26 18.83 27.18
C MET A 1 30.16 19.70 26.61
N LEU A 2 29.58 19.30 25.49
CA LEU A 2 28.42 19.94 24.89
C LEU A 2 27.26 18.97 25.10
N GLN A 3 26.37 19.31 26.03
CA GLN A 3 25.03 18.72 26.10
C GLN A 3 24.27 19.25 24.90
N ALA A 4 23.95 18.36 23.95
CA ALA A 4 22.93 18.64 22.96
C ALA A 4 21.61 18.16 23.55
N HIS A 5 20.78 19.11 23.98
CA HIS A 5 19.36 18.87 24.18
C HIS A 5 18.71 18.74 22.81
N TRP A 6 18.26 17.53 22.46
CA TRP A 6 17.27 17.33 21.42
C TRP A 6 15.90 17.60 22.03
N SER A 7 15.27 18.70 21.62
CA SER A 7 13.81 18.87 21.69
C SER A 7 13.28 18.71 20.27
N GLY A 8 13.32 17.47 19.77
CA GLY A 8 12.59 17.08 18.57
C GLY A 8 11.21 16.64 19.03
N TYR A 9 10.16 17.19 18.42
CA TYR A 9 8.84 16.57 18.47
C TYR A 9 8.97 15.17 17.87
N GLU A 10 8.41 14.14 18.52
CA GLU A 10 8.04 12.89 17.84
C GLU A 10 7.16 13.30 16.66
N ILE A 11 7.67 13.12 15.44
CA ILE A 11 6.84 13.21 14.25
C ILE A 11 6.21 11.83 14.12
N ASP A 12 4.98 11.75 14.60
CA ASP A 12 4.16 10.56 14.55
C ASP A 12 3.82 10.23 13.08
N SER A 13 4.61 9.31 12.50
CA SER A 13 4.44 8.68 11.18
C SER A 13 3.07 8.01 11.06
N SER A 14 2.17 8.66 10.36
CA SER A 14 0.76 8.28 10.35
C SER A 14 0.37 7.78 8.97
N GLU A 15 0.21 6.47 8.92
CA GLU A 15 -0.15 5.74 7.72
C GLU A 15 -1.68 5.71 7.58
N ALA A 16 -2.18 5.38 6.39
CA ALA A 16 -3.56 4.90 6.29
C ALA A 16 -3.57 3.60 5.53
N ALA A 17 -4.60 2.83 5.81
CA ALA A 17 -4.90 1.63 5.07
C ALA A 17 -6.13 1.88 4.19
N TYR A 18 -6.14 1.21 3.04
CA TYR A 18 -7.36 1.05 2.27
C TYR A 18 -7.55 -0.43 1.97
N GLU A 19 -8.77 -0.94 2.14
CA GLU A 19 -9.10 -2.35 1.90
C GLU A 19 -10.08 -2.49 0.73
N VAL A 20 -9.80 -3.43 -0.16
CA VAL A 20 -10.73 -3.86 -1.22
C VAL A 20 -11.02 -5.34 -1.06
N LYS A 21 -12.25 -5.70 -0.69
CA LYS A 21 -12.70 -7.10 -0.72
C LYS A 21 -12.99 -7.53 -2.16
N VAL A 22 -12.50 -8.71 -2.54
CA VAL A 22 -12.59 -9.19 -3.92
C VAL A 22 -13.77 -10.15 -4.08
N PRO A 23 -14.86 -9.75 -4.78
CA PRO A 23 -16.07 -10.57 -4.90
C PRO A 23 -15.91 -11.76 -5.85
N GLU A 24 -15.04 -11.62 -6.86
CA GLU A 24 -14.70 -12.67 -7.84
C GLU A 24 -13.19 -12.97 -7.73
N PRO A 25 -12.75 -13.78 -6.74
CA PRO A 25 -11.34 -14.11 -6.51
C PRO A 25 -10.58 -14.53 -7.77
N GLU A 26 -11.18 -15.33 -8.63
CA GLU A 26 -10.60 -15.78 -9.91
C GLU A 26 -10.29 -14.65 -10.90
N LYS A 27 -10.85 -13.45 -10.67
CA LYS A 27 -10.57 -12.22 -11.42
C LYS A 27 -9.74 -11.21 -10.59
N LEU A 28 -9.10 -11.65 -9.53
CA LEU A 28 -8.25 -10.80 -8.66
C LEU A 28 -7.20 -10.03 -9.46
N GLY A 29 -6.47 -10.71 -10.34
CA GLY A 29 -5.47 -10.09 -11.20
C GLY A 29 -6.09 -9.11 -12.20
N THR A 30 -7.30 -9.40 -12.70
CA THR A 30 -8.04 -8.47 -13.55
C THR A 30 -8.45 -7.21 -12.80
N LEU A 31 -8.89 -7.32 -11.53
CA LEU A 31 -9.18 -6.19 -10.66
C LEU A 31 -7.92 -5.34 -10.40
N VAL A 32 -6.81 -5.97 -10.00
CA VAL A 32 -5.53 -5.28 -9.77
C VAL A 32 -5.04 -4.60 -11.05
N ARG A 33 -5.13 -5.27 -12.20
CA ARG A 33 -4.80 -4.68 -13.50
C ARG A 33 -5.70 -3.49 -13.84
N ALA A 34 -7.00 -3.56 -13.54
CA ALA A 34 -7.93 -2.46 -13.79
C ALA A 34 -7.60 -1.24 -12.90
N LEU A 35 -7.26 -1.47 -11.63
CA LEU A 35 -6.84 -0.43 -10.69
C LEU A 35 -5.53 0.23 -11.13
N LEU A 36 -4.46 -0.55 -11.30
CA LEU A 36 -3.15 -0.05 -11.72
C LEU A 36 -3.18 0.54 -13.15
N GLY A 37 -4.03 -0.02 -14.02
CA GLY A 37 -4.26 0.44 -15.38
C GLY A 37 -5.21 1.63 -15.52
N SER A 38 -5.76 2.16 -14.41
CA SER A 38 -6.74 3.25 -14.42
C SER A 38 -6.20 4.57 -14.97
N GLY A 39 -4.87 4.74 -15.04
CA GLY A 39 -4.23 5.98 -15.43
C GLY A 39 -3.98 6.96 -14.28
N TYR A 40 -4.38 6.57 -13.05
CA TYR A 40 -4.05 7.30 -11.82
C TYR A 40 -2.81 6.74 -11.11
N PHE A 41 -2.18 5.71 -11.68
CA PHE A 41 -0.89 5.17 -11.26
C PHE A 41 0.20 5.43 -12.31
N VAL A 42 1.43 5.64 -11.84
CA VAL A 42 2.64 5.63 -12.68
C VAL A 42 2.91 4.19 -13.13
N ARG A 43 3.34 4.01 -14.39
CA ARG A 43 3.56 2.69 -15.01
C ARG A 43 4.88 2.02 -14.59
N SER A 44 5.19 2.05 -13.30
CA SER A 44 6.35 1.40 -12.69
C SER A 44 5.90 0.73 -11.40
N TYR A 45 5.90 -0.60 -11.37
CA TYR A 45 5.47 -1.39 -10.21
C TYR A 45 6.63 -2.27 -9.76
N TYR A 46 6.93 -2.24 -8.48
CA TYR A 46 8.07 -2.92 -7.89
C TYR A 46 7.59 -4.07 -7.02
N LEU A 47 8.10 -5.27 -7.22
CA LEU A 47 7.88 -6.35 -6.25
C LEU A 47 8.78 -6.09 -5.04
N LEU A 48 8.15 -5.94 -3.87
CA LEU A 48 8.84 -5.61 -2.63
C LEU A 48 9.34 -6.84 -1.88
N SER A 49 8.85 -8.03 -2.23
CA SER A 49 9.28 -9.28 -1.59
C SER A 49 9.31 -10.45 -2.57
N GLU A 50 10.39 -11.22 -2.48
CA GLU A 50 10.59 -12.47 -3.22
C GLU A 50 9.77 -13.61 -2.60
N VAL A 51 9.66 -13.65 -1.27
CA VAL A 51 9.26 -14.85 -0.52
C VAL A 51 7.88 -15.38 -0.94
N PRO A 52 6.82 -14.55 -1.09
CA PRO A 52 5.53 -15.04 -1.57
C PRO A 52 5.60 -15.70 -2.95
N LEU A 53 6.37 -15.13 -3.88
CA LEU A 53 6.49 -15.62 -5.24
C LEU A 53 7.32 -16.90 -5.34
N SER A 54 8.41 -17.02 -4.59
CA SER A 54 9.21 -18.24 -4.55
C SER A 54 8.44 -19.43 -3.95
N ARG A 55 7.57 -19.18 -2.95
CA ARG A 55 6.66 -20.22 -2.43
C ARG A 55 5.59 -20.61 -3.43
N LEU A 56 4.99 -19.62 -4.11
CA LEU A 56 4.03 -19.89 -5.19
C LEU A 56 4.67 -20.68 -6.33
N GLN A 57 5.93 -20.37 -6.69
CA GLN A 57 6.71 -21.12 -7.67
C GLN A 57 6.82 -22.60 -7.28
N GLY A 58 7.23 -22.87 -6.04
CA GLY A 58 7.34 -24.24 -5.52
C GLY A 58 6.01 -24.99 -5.61
N TYR A 59 4.90 -24.35 -5.24
CA TYR A 59 3.57 -24.93 -5.36
C TYR A 59 3.19 -25.21 -6.83
N VAL A 60 3.37 -24.23 -7.72
CA VAL A 60 3.05 -24.33 -9.15
C VAL A 60 3.87 -25.42 -9.83
N HIS A 61 5.14 -25.60 -9.47
CA HIS A 61 5.99 -26.66 -10.04
C HIS A 61 5.50 -28.07 -9.73
N GLN A 62 4.77 -28.24 -8.63
CA GLN A 62 4.21 -29.54 -8.20
C GLN A 62 2.82 -29.80 -8.79
N HIS A 63 2.05 -28.75 -9.08
CA HIS A 63 0.63 -28.87 -9.42
C HIS A 63 0.32 -28.51 -10.88
N GLU A 64 1.18 -27.77 -11.56
CA GLU A 64 1.01 -27.39 -12.96
C GLU A 64 1.95 -28.17 -13.89
N PRO A 65 1.52 -28.45 -15.14
CA PRO A 65 2.37 -29.04 -16.17
C PRO A 65 3.67 -28.24 -16.39
N ALA A 66 4.75 -28.93 -16.77
CA ALA A 66 6.05 -28.30 -17.02
C ALA A 66 6.03 -27.27 -18.16
N ASP A 67 5.13 -27.44 -19.13
CA ASP A 67 4.89 -26.54 -20.25
C ASP A 67 3.83 -25.46 -19.98
N SER A 68 3.33 -25.36 -18.74
CA SER A 68 2.36 -24.33 -18.35
C SER A 68 2.93 -22.91 -18.55
N PRO A 69 2.23 -22.02 -19.27
CA PRO A 69 2.65 -20.62 -19.41
C PRO A 69 2.78 -19.90 -18.07
N LEU A 70 1.96 -20.25 -17.08
CA LEU A 70 2.03 -19.69 -15.74
C LEU A 70 3.36 -20.04 -15.06
N ARG A 71 3.80 -21.30 -15.20
CA ARG A 71 5.07 -21.77 -14.63
C ARG A 71 6.24 -20.97 -15.20
N GLN A 72 6.28 -20.82 -16.53
CA GLN A 72 7.30 -20.02 -17.21
C GLN A 72 7.29 -18.56 -16.73
N GLN A 73 6.10 -17.96 -16.61
CA GLN A 73 5.97 -16.58 -16.13
C GLN A 73 6.48 -16.40 -14.70
N ILE A 74 6.13 -17.31 -13.78
CA ILE A 74 6.60 -17.25 -12.40
C ILE A 74 8.12 -17.45 -12.35
N ASP A 75 8.66 -18.41 -13.10
CA ASP A 75 10.11 -18.66 -13.16
C ASP A 75 10.88 -17.43 -13.65
N GLU A 76 10.38 -16.77 -14.70
CA GLU A 76 10.96 -15.53 -15.21
C GLU A 76 10.89 -14.36 -14.21
N VAL A 77 9.83 -14.28 -13.41
CA VAL A 77 9.70 -13.24 -12.38
C VAL A 77 10.63 -13.54 -11.21
N VAL A 78 10.64 -14.78 -10.71
CA VAL A 78 11.49 -15.18 -9.59
C VAL A 78 12.97 -15.00 -9.94
N ALA A 79 13.38 -15.38 -11.15
CA ALA A 79 14.76 -15.23 -11.62
C ALA A 79 15.24 -13.76 -11.72
N LYS A 80 14.34 -12.77 -11.66
CA LYS A 80 14.72 -11.36 -11.65
C LYS A 80 15.15 -10.89 -10.27
N PHE A 81 14.67 -11.53 -9.19
CA PHE A 81 14.97 -11.07 -7.83
C PHE A 81 16.48 -11.04 -7.62
N ASN A 82 16.90 -9.97 -6.95
CA ASN A 82 18.29 -9.69 -6.67
C ASN A 82 18.36 -9.09 -5.26
N PRO A 83 19.26 -9.58 -4.40
CA PRO A 83 19.38 -9.10 -3.02
C PRO A 83 19.66 -7.59 -2.92
N ASP A 84 20.20 -6.96 -3.96
CA ASP A 84 20.62 -5.56 -3.96
C ASP A 84 19.55 -4.59 -4.49
N ARG A 85 18.40 -5.07 -5.00
CA ARG A 85 17.37 -4.20 -5.59
C ARG A 85 15.98 -4.83 -5.71
N SER A 86 14.93 -4.03 -5.47
CA SER A 86 13.57 -4.38 -5.86
C SER A 86 13.44 -4.52 -7.38
N ILE A 87 12.62 -5.46 -7.84
CA ILE A 87 12.45 -5.75 -9.27
C ILE A 87 11.17 -5.12 -9.81
N THR A 88 11.16 -4.74 -11.08
CA THR A 88 9.94 -4.25 -11.72
C THR A 88 9.12 -5.38 -12.33
N ILE A 89 7.80 -5.23 -12.27
CA ILE A 89 6.84 -6.17 -12.88
C ILE A 89 5.75 -5.41 -13.65
N GLY A 90 5.35 -5.96 -14.81
CA GLY A 90 4.28 -5.37 -15.62
C GLY A 90 2.91 -5.93 -15.26
N VAL A 91 1.86 -5.10 -15.36
CA VAL A 91 0.46 -5.51 -15.08
C VAL A 91 -0.02 -6.73 -15.87
N ARG A 92 0.53 -6.96 -17.08
CA ARG A 92 0.21 -8.15 -17.90
C ARG A 92 0.76 -9.45 -17.33
N VAL A 93 1.78 -9.37 -16.48
CA VAL A 93 2.36 -10.51 -15.76
C VAL A 93 1.68 -10.68 -14.39
N ILE A 94 1.34 -9.57 -13.73
CA ILE A 94 0.59 -9.58 -12.46
C ILE A 94 -0.75 -10.29 -12.62
N GLU A 95 -1.51 -9.97 -13.67
CA GLU A 95 -2.87 -10.48 -13.88
C GLU A 95 -2.99 -12.01 -13.86
N PRO A 96 -2.27 -12.78 -14.72
CA PRO A 96 -2.39 -14.24 -14.74
C PRO A 96 -1.96 -14.88 -13.41
N ILE A 97 -0.92 -14.35 -12.75
CA ILE A 97 -0.43 -14.86 -11.46
C ILE A 97 -1.50 -14.68 -10.37
N LEU A 98 -2.06 -13.47 -10.25
CA LEU A 98 -3.08 -13.19 -9.23
C LEU A 98 -4.42 -13.86 -9.52
N ASN A 99 -4.81 -13.99 -10.79
CA ASN A 99 -5.98 -14.79 -11.17
C ASN A 99 -5.81 -16.26 -10.77
N TYR A 100 -4.60 -16.82 -10.94
CA TYR A 100 -4.28 -18.17 -10.47
C TYR A 100 -4.40 -18.29 -8.96
N VAL A 101 -3.85 -17.33 -8.20
CA VAL A 101 -3.96 -17.29 -6.74
C VAL A 101 -5.42 -17.30 -6.30
N GLY A 102 -6.26 -16.46 -6.89
CA GLY A 102 -7.67 -16.40 -6.50
C GLY A 102 -8.52 -17.58 -6.94
N ALA A 103 -8.21 -18.17 -8.11
CA ALA A 103 -8.84 -19.41 -8.58
C ALA A 103 -8.48 -20.62 -7.68
N ASN A 104 -7.26 -20.68 -7.16
CA ASN A 104 -6.74 -21.80 -6.37
C ASN A 104 -6.69 -21.51 -4.86
N ARG A 105 -7.34 -20.44 -4.39
CA ARG A 105 -7.23 -19.93 -3.02
C ARG A 105 -7.39 -20.98 -1.91
N GLN A 106 -8.34 -21.91 -2.08
CA GLN A 106 -8.60 -22.96 -1.09
C GLN A 106 -7.44 -23.97 -1.02
N ALA A 107 -6.93 -24.39 -2.17
CA ALA A 107 -5.81 -25.32 -2.24
C ALA A 107 -4.52 -24.67 -1.73
N LEU A 108 -4.28 -23.41 -2.07
CA LEU A 108 -3.13 -22.62 -1.58
C LEU A 108 -3.19 -22.42 -0.05
N LEU A 109 -4.38 -22.19 0.50
CA LEU A 109 -4.60 -22.08 1.94
C LEU A 109 -4.34 -23.42 2.64
N GLN A 110 -4.88 -24.53 2.12
CA GLN A 110 -4.68 -25.88 2.67
C GLN A 110 -3.20 -26.29 2.63
N ALA A 111 -2.50 -25.93 1.56
CA ALA A 111 -1.07 -26.15 1.41
C ALA A 111 -0.21 -25.12 2.19
N GLN A 112 -0.83 -24.17 2.90
CA GLN A 112 -0.18 -23.14 3.71
C GLN A 112 0.90 -22.34 2.94
N VAL A 113 0.69 -22.13 1.63
CA VAL A 113 1.69 -21.53 0.73
C VAL A 113 2.10 -20.14 1.18
N PHE A 114 1.13 -19.34 1.64
CA PHE A 114 1.35 -17.97 2.10
C PHE A 114 1.29 -17.84 3.62
N ARG A 115 1.46 -18.91 4.39
CA ARG A 115 1.51 -18.80 5.85
C ARG A 115 2.91 -18.39 6.31
N PHE A 116 3.05 -17.26 6.99
CA PHE A 116 4.34 -16.75 7.45
C PHE A 116 4.39 -16.83 8.98
N GLU A 117 5.47 -17.41 9.48
CA GLU A 117 5.80 -17.27 10.90
C GLU A 117 6.52 -15.95 11.10
N PRO A 118 6.27 -15.23 12.22
CA PRO A 118 7.04 -14.07 12.58
C PRO A 118 8.53 -14.40 12.60
N THR A 119 9.32 -13.54 11.98
CA THR A 119 10.77 -13.51 12.12
C THR A 119 11.18 -13.25 13.56
N ALA A 120 12.44 -13.50 13.92
CA ALA A 120 12.94 -13.21 15.27
C ALA A 120 12.79 -11.71 15.62
N GLU A 121 13.03 -10.84 14.64
CA GLU A 121 12.89 -9.39 14.75
C GLU A 121 11.43 -8.99 14.97
N GLU A 122 10.49 -9.56 14.20
CA GLU A 122 9.05 -9.30 14.40
C GLU A 122 8.57 -9.81 15.77
N ARG A 123 9.07 -10.96 16.26
CA ARG A 123 8.71 -11.47 17.60
C ARG A 123 9.20 -10.56 18.71
N GLU A 124 10.40 -9.99 18.58
CA GLU A 124 10.94 -9.03 19.54
C GLU A 124 10.10 -7.75 19.55
N MET A 125 9.79 -7.21 18.37
CA MET A 125 8.91 -6.04 18.21
C MET A 125 7.49 -6.28 18.77
N TYR A 126 6.89 -7.46 18.52
CA TYR A 126 5.57 -7.80 19.03
C TYR A 126 5.53 -8.00 20.55
N ALA A 127 6.62 -8.49 21.14
CA ALA A 127 6.74 -8.62 22.59
C ALA A 127 6.72 -7.27 23.30
N ASP A 128 7.20 -6.20 22.64
CA ASP A 128 7.22 -4.85 23.20
C ASP A 128 5.90 -4.08 23.00
N THR A 129 5.00 -4.56 22.14
CA THR A 129 3.74 -3.87 21.75
C THR A 129 2.47 -4.54 22.29
N ASP A 130 2.59 -5.49 23.23
CA ASP A 130 1.49 -6.34 23.76
C ASP A 130 0.67 -7.05 22.64
N THR A 131 1.22 -7.14 21.43
CA THR A 131 0.54 -7.71 20.26
C THR A 131 0.84 -9.20 20.17
N GLU A 132 -0.15 -10.05 20.39
CA GLU A 132 -0.02 -11.49 20.16
C GLU A 132 -0.43 -11.82 18.71
N PHE A 133 0.54 -12.31 17.92
CA PHE A 133 0.30 -12.74 16.55
C PHE A 133 0.44 -14.26 16.42
N GLU A 134 -0.63 -14.94 16.00
CA GLU A 134 -0.60 -16.36 15.65
C GLU A 134 -0.55 -16.56 14.12
N PRO A 135 0.35 -17.41 13.58
CA PRO A 135 0.37 -17.72 12.15
C PRO A 135 -0.98 -18.26 11.68
N GLY A 136 -1.53 -17.71 10.60
CA GLY A 136 -2.88 -18.04 10.12
C GLY A 136 -4.00 -17.25 10.80
N GLN A 137 -3.69 -16.25 11.62
CA GLN A 137 -4.66 -15.28 12.12
C GLN A 137 -5.02 -14.29 11.01
N ARG A 138 -6.27 -13.82 11.01
CA ARG A 138 -6.65 -12.71 10.14
C ARG A 138 -5.93 -11.44 10.60
N VAL A 139 -5.18 -10.83 9.69
CA VAL A 139 -4.51 -9.54 9.92
C VAL A 139 -5.46 -8.42 9.52
N ASP A 140 -5.77 -7.53 10.45
CA ASP A 140 -6.36 -6.23 10.17
C ASP A 140 -5.24 -5.18 10.13
N GLU A 141 -5.00 -4.59 8.96
CA GLU A 141 -3.86 -3.67 8.78
C GLU A 141 -4.11 -2.29 9.44
N THR A 142 -5.32 -2.05 9.96
CA THR A 142 -5.63 -0.85 10.75
C THR A 142 -5.10 -0.92 12.18
N ASP A 143 -4.77 -2.11 12.67
CA ASP A 143 -4.28 -2.32 14.05
C ASP A 143 -2.79 -2.00 14.20
N PHE A 144 -2.09 -1.80 13.08
CA PHE A 144 -0.65 -1.57 13.03
C PHE A 144 -0.37 -0.12 12.65
N TYR A 145 0.65 0.48 13.25
CA TYR A 145 1.01 1.85 12.98
C TYR A 145 1.86 1.95 11.72
N SER A 146 2.87 1.08 11.58
CA SER A 146 3.78 1.08 10.43
C SER A 146 3.67 -0.15 9.52
N GLU A 147 3.94 0.02 8.22
CA GLU A 147 4.02 -1.09 7.27
C GLU A 147 5.03 -2.17 7.70
N SER A 148 6.11 -1.79 8.40
CA SER A 148 7.08 -2.75 8.94
C SER A 148 6.53 -3.59 10.09
N GLU A 149 5.47 -3.13 10.76
CA GLU A 149 4.86 -3.85 11.87
C GLU A 149 3.85 -4.90 11.39
N ILE A 150 3.37 -4.77 10.15
CA ILE A 150 2.31 -5.62 9.62
C ILE A 150 2.85 -7.03 9.31
N PRO A 151 2.25 -8.08 9.90
CA PRO A 151 2.64 -9.45 9.61
C PRO A 151 2.50 -9.79 8.13
N TRP A 152 3.48 -10.52 7.59
CA TRP A 152 3.45 -11.03 6.20
C TRP A 152 2.47 -12.19 5.97
N ASP A 153 1.82 -12.69 7.03
CA ASP A 153 0.96 -13.88 6.96
C ASP A 153 -0.25 -13.73 6.02
N GLY A 154 -0.34 -14.59 5.02
CA GLY A 154 -1.35 -14.53 3.97
C GLY A 154 -1.01 -13.57 2.82
N VAL A 155 0.10 -12.83 2.86
CA VAL A 155 0.50 -11.95 1.75
C VAL A 155 0.93 -12.80 0.55
N ALA A 156 0.13 -12.77 -0.52
CA ALA A 156 0.41 -13.46 -1.78
C ALA A 156 1.22 -12.59 -2.75
N PHE A 157 1.13 -11.27 -2.59
CA PHE A 157 1.76 -10.30 -3.48
C PHE A 157 1.96 -8.98 -2.75
N CYS A 158 3.13 -8.34 -2.90
CA CYS A 158 3.40 -7.03 -2.32
C CYS A 158 4.11 -6.13 -3.35
N LEU A 159 3.49 -5.00 -3.67
CA LEU A 159 3.88 -4.08 -4.74
C LEU A 159 4.15 -2.68 -4.22
N GLY A 160 5.32 -2.13 -4.56
CA GLY A 160 5.57 -0.71 -4.54
C GLY A 160 4.99 -0.08 -5.79
N CYS A 161 4.09 0.87 -5.63
CA CYS A 161 3.41 1.61 -6.67
C CYS A 161 3.57 3.11 -6.43
N GLN A 162 3.17 3.92 -7.41
CA GLN A 162 3.08 5.36 -7.23
C GLN A 162 1.80 5.90 -7.87
N LEU A 163 1.07 6.74 -7.14
CA LEU A 163 0.00 7.54 -7.73
C LEU A 163 0.60 8.65 -8.58
N VAL A 164 -0.14 9.07 -9.60
CA VAL A 164 0.24 10.24 -10.39
C VAL A 164 0.21 11.50 -9.53
N GLY A 165 1.08 12.47 -9.84
CA GLY A 165 1.06 13.78 -9.21
C GLY A 165 -0.15 14.63 -9.65
N LEU A 166 -0.47 15.64 -8.84
CA LEU A 166 -1.61 16.54 -9.02
C LEU A 166 -1.61 17.17 -10.42
N ASN A 167 -0.43 17.60 -10.91
CA ASN A 167 -0.23 18.16 -12.24
C ASN A 167 -0.60 17.22 -13.42
N ARG A 168 -0.79 15.91 -13.18
CA ARG A 168 -1.22 14.93 -14.18
C ARG A 168 -2.74 14.70 -14.20
N LEU A 169 -3.46 15.19 -13.19
CA LEU A 169 -4.91 15.13 -13.15
C LEU A 169 -5.54 16.17 -14.10
N LEU A 170 -6.78 15.94 -14.52
CA LEU A 170 -7.54 16.94 -15.27
C LEU A 170 -7.78 18.20 -14.41
N PRO A 171 -7.93 19.41 -14.99
CA PRO A 171 -8.09 20.64 -14.19
C PRO A 171 -9.23 20.59 -13.15
N GLU A 172 -10.34 19.96 -13.50
CA GLU A 172 -11.47 19.74 -12.59
C GLU A 172 -11.16 18.74 -11.47
N GLU A 173 -10.35 17.71 -11.75
CA GLU A 173 -9.88 16.75 -10.77
C GLU A 173 -8.85 17.38 -9.83
N GLN A 174 -7.98 18.25 -10.35
CA GLN A 174 -7.04 19.02 -9.55
C GLN A 174 -7.77 19.89 -8.51
N ALA A 175 -8.81 20.61 -8.94
CA ALA A 175 -9.60 21.44 -8.02
C ALA A 175 -10.24 20.62 -6.91
N LYS A 176 -10.78 19.43 -7.23
CA LYS A 176 -11.39 18.51 -6.26
C LYS A 176 -10.35 17.86 -5.34
N ALA A 177 -9.20 17.46 -5.86
CA ALA A 177 -8.09 16.92 -5.06
C ALA A 177 -7.59 17.96 -4.04
N ARG A 178 -7.41 19.22 -4.48
CA ARG A 178 -7.05 20.32 -3.58
C ARG A 178 -8.10 20.57 -2.50
N ALA A 179 -9.38 20.45 -2.85
CA ALA A 179 -10.48 20.58 -1.89
C ALA A 179 -10.50 19.43 -0.87
N ALA A 180 -10.17 18.21 -1.30
CA ALA A 180 -10.07 17.04 -0.43
C ALA A 180 -8.93 17.20 0.58
N VAL A 181 -7.73 17.59 0.13
CA VAL A 181 -6.58 17.88 1.02
C VAL A 181 -6.96 18.94 2.07
N ARG A 182 -7.54 20.07 1.65
CA ARG A 182 -7.99 21.12 2.59
C ARG A 182 -9.02 20.64 3.61
N LYS A 183 -9.87 19.67 3.24
CA LYS A 183 -10.87 19.11 4.15
C LYS A 183 -10.18 18.25 5.21
N THR A 184 -9.21 17.44 4.81
CA THR A 184 -8.37 16.65 5.72
C THR A 184 -7.60 17.55 6.68
N ASP A 185 -6.98 18.64 6.19
CA ASP A 185 -6.26 19.59 7.05
C ASP A 185 -7.16 20.19 8.15
N VAL A 186 -8.41 20.50 7.80
CA VAL A 186 -9.38 21.03 8.77
C VAL A 186 -9.76 19.97 9.81
N MET A 187 -9.91 18.71 9.39
CA MET A 187 -10.23 17.60 10.29
C MET A 187 -9.11 17.39 11.32
N ILE A 188 -7.86 17.35 10.87
CA ILE A 188 -6.68 17.22 11.75
C ILE A 188 -6.63 18.37 12.75
N GLN A 189 -6.80 19.62 12.29
CA GLN A 189 -6.81 20.79 13.18
C GLN A 189 -7.91 20.72 14.25
N GLU A 190 -9.07 20.15 13.91
CA GLU A 190 -10.18 19.97 14.86
C GLU A 190 -9.85 18.93 15.94
N GLU A 191 -9.23 17.82 15.56
CA GLU A 191 -8.81 16.76 16.48
C GLU A 191 -7.69 17.21 17.42
N GLU A 192 -6.76 18.03 16.93
CA GLU A 192 -5.70 18.64 17.74
C GLU A 192 -6.19 19.79 18.65
N GLY A 193 -7.49 20.11 18.64
CA GLY A 193 -8.07 21.20 19.44
C GLY A 193 -7.60 22.61 19.02
N ARG A 194 -7.07 22.75 17.80
CA ARG A 194 -6.61 24.03 17.25
C ARG A 194 -7.81 24.85 16.74
N PRO A 195 -7.82 26.19 16.87
CA PRO A 195 -8.97 26.99 16.46
C PRO A 195 -9.20 26.91 14.94
N ARG A 196 -10.46 26.64 14.52
CA ARG A 196 -10.94 26.62 13.13
C ARG A 196 -10.60 27.92 12.40
N ARG A 197 -9.40 27.99 11.84
CA ARG A 197 -9.04 29.00 10.84
C ARG A 197 -9.49 28.45 9.50
N GLY A 198 -10.80 28.55 9.24
CA GLY A 198 -11.50 27.91 8.12
C GLY A 198 -10.62 27.76 6.87
N GLY A 199 -10.38 26.51 6.46
CA GLY A 199 -9.71 26.14 5.22
C GLY A 199 -8.57 27.07 4.81
N ARG A 200 -7.64 27.39 5.72
CA ARG A 200 -6.38 28.03 5.34
C ARG A 200 -5.57 26.98 4.61
N GLY A 201 -5.54 27.07 3.28
CA GLY A 201 -4.40 26.52 2.56
C GLY A 201 -3.15 27.11 3.21
N MET A 202 -2.29 26.22 3.71
CA MET A 202 -1.04 26.51 4.39
C MET A 202 -1.16 27.23 5.75
N ASN A 203 -0.53 26.66 6.78
CA ASN A 203 0.62 27.26 7.49
C ASN A 203 0.78 26.73 8.93
N GLU A 204 1.70 25.78 9.10
CA GLU A 204 2.85 25.85 10.04
C GLU A 204 3.92 24.83 9.62
N MET A 205 3.53 23.62 9.19
CA MET A 205 4.42 22.65 8.53
C MET A 205 4.87 23.12 7.14
N ASP A 206 3.95 23.68 6.33
CA ASP A 206 4.34 24.36 5.08
C ASP A 206 5.24 25.57 5.32
N MET A 207 5.04 26.33 6.42
CA MET A 207 5.99 27.39 6.81
C MET A 207 7.31 26.81 7.30
N PHE A 208 7.32 25.66 7.96
CA PHE A 208 8.53 24.98 8.40
C PHE A 208 9.36 24.50 7.20
N PHE A 209 8.78 23.74 6.27
CA PHE A 209 9.47 23.28 5.06
C PHE A 209 9.84 24.42 4.10
N SER A 210 8.96 25.43 3.92
CA SER A 210 9.29 26.63 3.12
C SER A 210 10.30 27.57 3.80
N SER A 211 10.38 27.61 5.14
CA SER A 211 11.38 28.42 5.85
C SER A 211 12.78 27.81 5.81
N VAL A 212 12.90 26.49 5.63
CA VAL A 212 14.18 25.79 5.48
C VAL A 212 14.70 25.86 4.04
N PHE A 213 13.82 25.93 3.02
CA PHE A 213 14.21 25.82 1.60
C PHE A 213 13.72 26.93 0.64
N GLY A 214 12.98 27.94 1.11
CA GLY A 214 12.47 29.08 0.30
C GLY A 214 10.98 28.98 -0.05
N PRO A 215 10.39 30.03 -0.69
CA PRO A 215 8.96 30.05 -1.01
C PRO A 215 8.65 29.09 -2.17
N SER A 216 8.33 27.84 -1.85
CA SER A 216 7.78 26.86 -2.78
C SER A 216 6.25 26.96 -2.87
N ASP A 217 5.70 26.57 -4.02
CA ASP A 217 4.26 26.29 -4.14
C ASP A 217 3.95 25.15 -3.16
N PRO A 218 3.00 25.28 -2.19
CA PRO A 218 2.68 24.18 -1.26
C PRO A 218 2.18 22.92 -1.98
N TRP A 219 1.74 23.05 -3.23
CA TRP A 219 1.31 21.93 -4.06
C TRP A 219 2.48 21.24 -4.76
N GLU A 220 3.71 21.73 -4.61
CA GLU A 220 4.90 21.16 -5.24
C GLU A 220 5.12 19.71 -4.80
N SER A 221 4.98 19.41 -3.50
CA SER A 221 5.03 18.05 -2.97
C SER A 221 4.02 17.12 -3.65
N TYR A 222 2.79 17.59 -3.87
CA TYR A 222 1.72 16.86 -4.55
C TYR A 222 1.90 16.74 -6.06
N ASN A 223 2.75 17.57 -6.68
CA ASN A 223 3.02 17.48 -8.13
C ASN A 223 3.98 16.34 -8.49
N HIS A 224 4.63 15.73 -7.49
CA HIS A 224 5.44 14.53 -7.66
C HIS A 224 4.59 13.27 -7.56
N PRO A 225 5.03 12.13 -8.14
CA PRO A 225 4.41 10.84 -7.90
C PRO A 225 4.40 10.50 -6.40
N GLN A 226 3.27 10.04 -5.90
CA GLN A 226 3.09 9.74 -4.48
C GLN A 226 3.26 8.24 -4.22
N PRO A 227 4.20 7.81 -3.38
CA PRO A 227 4.47 6.39 -3.15
C PRO A 227 3.32 5.71 -2.42
N VAL A 228 2.94 4.52 -2.88
CA VAL A 228 2.01 3.66 -2.16
C VAL A 228 2.46 2.20 -2.25
N SER A 229 2.30 1.43 -1.19
CA SER A 229 2.40 -0.02 -1.23
C SER A 229 1.02 -0.62 -1.53
N LEU A 230 1.01 -1.81 -2.14
CA LEU A 230 -0.19 -2.60 -2.41
C LEU A 230 0.09 -4.07 -2.06
N ARG A 231 -0.57 -4.58 -1.03
CA ARG A 231 -0.54 -5.99 -0.62
C ARG A 231 -1.80 -6.70 -1.08
N VAL A 232 -1.65 -7.87 -1.67
CA VAL A 232 -2.74 -8.81 -1.93
C VAL A 232 -2.67 -9.91 -0.88
N ARG A 233 -3.70 -10.02 -0.04
CA ARG A 233 -3.73 -10.94 1.09
C ARG A 233 -4.80 -12.01 0.92
N LEU A 234 -4.43 -13.26 1.20
CA LEU A 234 -5.30 -14.41 1.34
C LEU A 234 -5.62 -14.62 2.82
N HIS A 235 -6.88 -14.43 3.18
CA HIS A 235 -7.36 -14.60 4.54
C HIS A 235 -7.66 -16.07 4.86
N PRO A 236 -7.59 -16.45 6.15
CA PRO A 236 -7.90 -17.82 6.60
C PRO A 236 -9.33 -18.28 6.31
N ASN A 237 -10.27 -17.35 6.19
CA ASN A 237 -11.65 -17.61 5.78
C ASN A 237 -11.81 -17.71 4.24
N ALA A 238 -10.70 -17.82 3.51
CA ALA A 238 -10.61 -17.86 2.05
C ALA A 238 -11.18 -16.64 1.32
N THR A 239 -11.20 -15.48 1.99
CA THR A 239 -11.43 -14.19 1.35
C THR A 239 -10.11 -13.59 0.86
N LEU A 240 -10.17 -12.71 -0.13
CA LEU A 240 -9.02 -11.92 -0.59
C LEU A 240 -9.28 -10.45 -0.34
N SER A 241 -8.23 -9.74 0.08
CA SER A 241 -8.22 -8.29 0.15
C SER A 241 -7.01 -7.71 -0.58
N ILE A 242 -7.19 -6.48 -1.06
CA ILE A 242 -6.07 -5.62 -1.48
C ILE A 242 -5.95 -4.54 -0.43
N HIS A 243 -4.79 -4.46 0.21
CA HIS A 243 -4.42 -3.38 1.12
C HIS A 243 -3.46 -2.44 0.43
N GLY A 244 -3.44 -1.17 0.80
CA GLY A 244 -2.27 -0.35 0.52
C GLY A 244 -2.09 0.77 1.52
N ARG A 245 -0.86 1.24 1.60
CA ARG A 245 -0.42 2.31 2.51
C ARG A 245 0.42 3.32 1.76
N TRP A 246 0.48 4.54 2.26
CA TRP A 246 1.43 5.54 1.78
C TRP A 246 2.64 5.57 2.70
N MET A 247 3.77 6.02 2.17
CA MET A 247 5.03 6.18 2.92
C MET A 247 5.22 7.69 3.22
N ASP A 248 5.58 8.02 4.46
CA ASP A 248 5.80 9.38 5.02
C ASP A 248 4.55 10.19 5.44
N ASP A 249 4.66 10.93 6.58
CA ASP A 249 3.80 11.98 7.18
C ASP A 249 2.38 12.15 6.58
N GLY A 250 1.64 11.05 6.51
CA GLY A 250 0.59 10.93 5.53
C GLY A 250 -0.78 11.42 5.95
N GLN A 251 -0.96 11.88 7.21
CA GLN A 251 -2.21 12.55 7.61
C GLN A 251 -2.50 13.74 6.68
N PHE A 252 -1.48 14.54 6.39
CA PHE A 252 -1.65 15.76 5.59
C PHE A 252 -1.97 15.46 4.13
N ALA A 253 -1.49 14.34 3.61
CA ALA A 253 -1.71 13.92 2.23
C ALA A 253 -2.91 12.98 2.06
N TYR A 254 -3.56 12.52 3.15
CA TYR A 254 -4.68 11.56 3.09
C TYR A 254 -5.77 11.99 2.11
N GLY A 255 -6.20 13.25 2.17
CA GLY A 255 -7.24 13.76 1.28
C GLY A 255 -6.87 13.64 -0.21
N TYR A 256 -5.58 13.72 -0.54
CA TYR A 256 -5.10 13.49 -1.90
C TYR A 256 -5.16 12.00 -2.28
N TYR A 257 -4.60 11.14 -1.43
CA TYR A 257 -4.58 9.69 -1.64
C TYR A 257 -6.00 9.13 -1.78
N GLU A 258 -6.89 9.44 -0.83
CA GLU A 258 -8.30 9.00 -0.84
C GLU A 258 -8.99 9.42 -2.14
N TYR A 259 -8.80 10.67 -2.57
CA TYR A 259 -9.44 11.18 -3.77
C TYR A 259 -8.96 10.47 -5.05
N VAL A 260 -7.64 10.32 -5.21
CA VAL A 260 -7.04 9.70 -6.41
C VAL A 260 -7.33 8.19 -6.44
N LEU A 261 -7.25 7.51 -5.31
CA LEU A 261 -7.64 6.10 -5.19
C LEU A 261 -9.14 5.92 -5.46
N SER A 262 -10.00 6.83 -5.02
CA SER A 262 -11.43 6.82 -5.33
C SER A 262 -11.72 7.02 -6.82
N LEU A 263 -10.90 7.80 -7.54
CA LEU A 263 -10.98 7.90 -9.00
C LEU A 263 -10.56 6.59 -9.67
N ALA A 264 -9.45 5.99 -9.24
CA ALA A 264 -8.98 4.70 -9.73
C ALA A 264 -10.02 3.59 -9.49
N ALA A 265 -10.58 3.53 -8.28
CA ALA A 265 -11.64 2.61 -7.87
C ALA A 265 -12.87 2.72 -8.77
N ARG A 266 -13.39 3.95 -8.96
CA ARG A 266 -14.56 4.19 -9.81
C ARG A 266 -14.31 3.74 -11.24
N LYS A 267 -13.11 4.00 -11.77
CA LYS A 267 -12.73 3.57 -13.12
C LYS A 267 -12.57 2.05 -13.24
N ALA A 268 -12.12 1.39 -12.17
CA ALA A 268 -12.01 -0.06 -12.08
C ALA A 268 -13.32 -0.75 -11.64
N ALA A 269 -14.39 0.01 -11.38
CA ALA A 269 -15.63 -0.47 -10.76
C ALA A 269 -15.42 -1.23 -9.43
N ALA A 270 -14.40 -0.82 -8.66
CA ALA A 270 -14.05 -1.39 -7.37
C ALA A 270 -14.69 -0.59 -6.21
N LYS A 271 -14.99 -1.28 -5.11
CA LYS A 271 -15.37 -0.65 -3.84
C LYS A 271 -14.18 -0.69 -2.90
N ILE A 272 -13.67 0.47 -2.51
CA ILE A 272 -12.53 0.62 -1.61
C ILE A 272 -13.03 1.23 -0.31
N SER A 273 -12.67 0.62 0.82
CA SER A 273 -12.78 1.22 2.15
C SER A 273 -11.50 1.99 2.44
N PHE A 274 -11.62 3.15 3.09
CA PHE A 274 -10.49 4.00 3.46
C PHE A 274 -10.52 4.21 4.97
N ASP A 275 -9.40 3.97 5.64
CA ASP A 275 -9.28 4.05 7.08
C ASP A 275 -7.99 4.81 7.43
N MET A 276 -8.14 5.99 8.04
CA MET A 276 -7.01 6.77 8.54
C MET A 276 -6.61 6.24 9.92
N ILE A 277 -5.31 6.03 10.11
CA ILE A 277 -4.76 5.43 11.34
C ILE A 277 -4.11 6.57 12.13
N TYR A 278 -4.47 6.65 13.41
CA TYR A 278 -4.09 7.72 14.34
C TYR A 278 -3.05 7.23 15.33
#